data_AF-A0A4U1EKZ9-F1
#
_entry.id   AF-A0A4U1EKZ9-F1
#
_cell.length_a   1.000
_cell.length_b   1.000
_cell.length_c   1.000
_cell.angle_alpha   90.00
_cell.angle_beta   90.00
_cell.angle_gamma   90.00
#
_symmetry.space_group_name_H-M   'P 1'
#
loop_
_entity.id
_entity.type
_entity.pdbx_description
1 polymer ?
#
loop_
_entity_poly.entity_id
_entity_poly.type
_entity_poly.pdbx_seq_one_letter_code
_entity_poly.pdbx_strand_id
1 'polypeptide(L)'
;MHSGLHTNEGFYFFFRLFLMKKLKEVTDKKKTSLLKTIDEKLTEAARELGYSLEQRTVKMKQRDKKVVTKTFHGAGLVVPVDKNDVGYRELPETDASLRRICKTIVEAAGDAERLRAFAPVQEMMTYVQFANDECDYGMGLELGMDLFCHGSHYFHKVAGQLLPLAYNLLKRNLFAEIIEAHLADRSREDVDQLAA
;
A
#
# COMPACT_ATOMS: atom_id res chain seq x y z
N MET A 1 13.84 16.07 18.04
CA MET A 1 14.31 17.25 17.27
C MET A 1 15.05 16.71 16.05
N HIS A 2 14.67 16.83 14.77
CA HIS A 2 13.59 17.50 14.05
C HIS A 2 12.79 16.44 13.26
N SER A 3 11.51 16.28 13.55
CA SER A 3 10.56 15.70 12.58
C SER A 3 9.72 16.85 12.04
N GLY A 4 10.39 17.72 11.28
CA GLY A 4 9.69 18.71 10.47
C GLY A 4 8.78 17.95 9.52
N LEU A 5 7.49 18.27 9.60
CA LEU A 5 6.43 17.78 8.72
C LEU A 5 6.80 18.02 7.25
N HIS A 6 7.51 17.08 6.64
CA HIS A 6 7.65 16.94 5.20
C HIS A 6 6.48 16.10 4.64
N THR A 7 5.26 16.33 5.15
CA THR A 7 4.06 15.56 4.79
C THR A 7 3.37 16.02 3.51
N ASN A 8 3.88 17.08 2.87
CA ASN A 8 3.26 17.65 1.66
C ASN A 8 3.99 17.31 0.35
N GLU A 9 4.95 16.38 0.37
CA GLU A 9 5.62 15.93 -0.85
C GLU A 9 4.61 15.27 -1.80
N GLY A 10 4.18 16.02 -2.79
CA GLY A 10 3.25 15.56 -3.82
C GLY A 10 1.87 16.18 -3.76
N PHE A 11 1.45 16.90 -2.71
CA PHE A 11 0.10 17.50 -2.67
C PHE A 11 -0.09 18.54 -3.80
N TYR A 12 0.80 19.53 -3.86
CA TYR A 12 0.78 20.57 -4.89
C TYR A 12 0.92 19.95 -6.29
N PHE A 13 1.83 18.98 -6.45
CA PHE A 13 1.98 18.25 -7.71
C PHE A 13 0.70 17.49 -8.11
N PHE A 14 0.11 16.73 -7.19
CA PHE A 14 -1.07 15.90 -7.46
C PHE A 14 -2.29 16.75 -7.79
N PHE A 15 -2.52 17.81 -7.02
CA PHE A 15 -3.61 18.74 -7.29
C PHE A 15 -3.43 19.43 -8.64
N ARG A 16 -2.19 19.82 -8.97
CA ARG A 16 -1.85 20.35 -10.28
C ARG A 16 -2.08 19.34 -11.40
N LEU A 17 -1.64 18.09 -11.23
CA LEU A 17 -1.83 17.01 -12.20
C LEU A 17 -3.32 16.75 -12.45
N PHE A 18 -4.11 16.70 -11.38
CA PHE A 18 -5.56 16.56 -11.45
C PHE A 18 -6.20 17.73 -12.19
N LEU A 19 -5.80 18.96 -11.86
CA LEU A 19 -6.28 20.18 -12.51
C LEU A 19 -5.94 20.19 -14.00
N MET A 20 -4.72 19.82 -14.38
CA MET A 20 -4.31 19.70 -15.79
C MET A 20 -5.11 18.63 -16.54
N LYS A 21 -5.45 17.51 -15.90
CA LYS A 21 -6.34 16.50 -16.48
C LYS A 21 -7.75 17.09 -16.68
N LYS A 22 -8.30 17.77 -15.68
CA LYS A 22 -9.61 18.40 -15.77
C LYS A 22 -9.69 19.50 -16.82
N LEU A 23 -8.64 20.30 -16.99
CA LEU A 23 -8.55 21.31 -18.04
C LEU A 23 -8.69 20.73 -19.45
N LYS A 24 -8.25 19.48 -19.68
CA LYS A 24 -8.42 18.79 -20.96
C LYS A 24 -9.85 18.28 -21.20
N GLU A 25 -10.61 18.06 -20.14
CA GLU A 25 -11.98 17.52 -20.17
C GLU A 25 -13.05 18.64 -20.27
N VAL A 26 -12.73 19.85 -19.80
CA VAL A 26 -13.71 20.95 -19.68
C VAL A 26 -13.75 21.79 -20.96
N THR A 27 -14.95 21.99 -21.51
CA THR A 27 -15.20 22.81 -22.71
C THR A 27 -15.74 24.22 -22.40
N ASP A 28 -16.30 24.42 -21.21
CA ASP A 28 -16.85 25.70 -20.79
C ASP A 28 -15.74 26.75 -20.55
N LYS A 29 -15.82 27.88 -21.28
CA LYS A 29 -14.78 28.91 -21.26
C LYS A 29 -14.58 29.55 -19.88
N LYS A 30 -15.66 29.75 -19.10
CA LYS A 30 -15.59 30.37 -17.77
C LYS A 30 -14.96 29.43 -16.74
N LYS A 31 -15.30 28.15 -16.78
CA LYS A 31 -14.67 27.12 -15.94
C LYS A 31 -13.20 26.96 -16.30
N THR A 32 -12.87 26.95 -17.58
CA THR A 32 -11.47 26.89 -18.04
C THR A 32 -10.65 28.08 -17.55
N SER A 33 -11.18 29.31 -17.62
CA SER A 33 -10.46 30.47 -17.08
C SER A 33 -10.27 30.37 -15.57
N LEU A 34 -11.29 29.93 -14.83
CA LEU A 34 -11.19 29.74 -13.38
C LEU A 34 -10.14 28.70 -13.00
N LEU A 35 -10.12 27.54 -13.66
CA LEU A 35 -9.14 26.49 -13.41
C LEU A 35 -7.71 26.97 -13.71
N LYS A 36 -7.50 27.78 -14.76
CA LYS A 36 -6.19 28.40 -15.04
C LYS A 36 -5.74 29.33 -13.91
N THR A 37 -6.63 30.18 -13.39
CA THR A 37 -6.32 31.03 -12.24
C THR A 37 -5.97 30.21 -10.99
N ILE A 38 -6.63 29.07 -10.78
CA ILE A 38 -6.29 28.16 -9.67
C ILE A 38 -4.90 27.53 -9.90
N ASP A 39 -4.56 27.10 -11.12
CA ASP A 39 -3.23 26.56 -11.45
C ASP A 39 -2.11 27.57 -11.19
N GLU A 40 -2.33 28.83 -11.57
CA GLU A 40 -1.38 29.93 -11.34
C GLU A 40 -1.14 30.13 -9.84
N LYS A 41 -2.21 30.27 -9.05
CA LYS A 41 -2.11 30.42 -7.58
C LYS A 41 -1.47 29.22 -6.90
N LEU A 42 -1.80 28.00 -7.34
CA LEU A 42 -1.22 26.76 -6.83
C LEU A 42 0.29 26.69 -7.12
N THR A 43 0.69 27.08 -8.34
CA THR A 43 2.09 27.08 -8.78
C THR A 43 2.90 28.13 -8.02
N GLU A 44 2.34 29.31 -7.82
CA GLU A 44 2.96 30.38 -7.02
C GLU A 44 3.14 29.94 -5.57
N ALA A 45 2.09 29.41 -4.93
CA ALA A 45 2.17 28.91 -3.55
C ALA A 45 3.19 27.77 -3.42
N ALA A 46 3.24 26.83 -4.37
CA ALA A 46 4.25 25.77 -4.38
C ALA A 46 5.67 26.33 -4.46
N ARG A 47 5.90 27.33 -5.31
CA ARG A 47 7.19 28.02 -5.46
C ARG A 47 7.59 28.75 -4.17
N GLU A 48 6.69 29.52 -3.58
CA GLU A 48 6.95 30.27 -2.33
C GLU A 48 7.28 29.35 -1.16
N LEU A 49 6.61 28.20 -1.07
CA LEU A 49 6.81 27.20 -0.03
C LEU A 49 7.96 26.21 -0.34
N GLY A 50 8.59 26.33 -1.52
CA GLY A 50 9.68 25.45 -1.95
C GLY A 50 9.26 24.01 -2.25
N TYR A 51 8.00 23.76 -2.58
CA TYR A 51 7.49 22.44 -2.95
C TYR A 51 7.72 22.15 -4.44
N SER A 52 8.26 20.96 -4.72
CA SER A 52 8.43 20.48 -6.09
C SER A 52 7.08 20.15 -6.75
N LEU A 53 6.94 20.53 -8.01
CA LEU A 53 5.83 20.14 -8.89
C LEU A 53 6.24 19.02 -9.86
N GLU A 54 7.30 18.28 -9.55
CA GLU A 54 7.72 17.11 -10.34
C GLU A 54 6.95 15.85 -9.95
N GLN A 55 6.67 15.00 -10.93
CA GLN A 55 6.01 13.71 -10.70
C GLN A 55 6.85 12.73 -9.88
N ARG A 56 8.17 12.79 -10.02
CA ARG A 56 9.11 11.94 -9.29
C ARG A 56 10.25 12.78 -8.74
N THR A 57 10.13 13.17 -7.47
CA THR A 57 11.16 13.93 -6.77
C THR A 57 12.42 13.10 -6.55
N VAL A 58 13.53 13.77 -6.21
CA VAL A 58 14.79 13.10 -5.84
C VAL A 58 14.60 12.14 -4.66
N LYS A 59 13.82 12.54 -3.65
CA LYS A 59 13.52 11.72 -2.47
C LYS A 59 12.71 10.47 -2.82
N MET A 60 11.72 10.59 -3.72
CA MET A 60 10.98 9.42 -4.22
C MET A 60 11.90 8.43 -4.93
N LYS A 61 12.80 8.92 -5.80
CA LYS A 61 13.80 8.06 -6.49
C LYS A 61 14.79 7.42 -5.50
N GLN A 62 15.17 8.14 -4.44
CA GLN A 62 16.03 7.59 -3.38
C GLN A 62 15.30 6.52 -2.55
N ARG A 63 13.99 6.71 -2.30
CA ARG A 63 13.15 5.74 -1.62
C ARG A 63 12.94 4.48 -2.47
N ASP A 64 12.76 4.62 -3.78
CA ASP A 64 12.65 3.48 -4.72
C ASP A 64 13.87 2.55 -4.67
N LYS A 65 15.07 3.09 -4.41
CA LYS A 65 16.29 2.27 -4.22
C LYS A 65 16.27 1.42 -2.95
N LYS A 66 15.39 1.72 -2.00
CA LYS A 66 15.22 1.00 -0.73
C LYS A 66 14.01 0.07 -0.73
N VAL A 67 13.27 0.01 -1.85
CA VAL A 67 12.11 -0.85 -1.99
C VAL A 67 12.57 -2.29 -2.17
N VAL A 68 12.14 -3.19 -1.28
CA VAL A 68 12.52 -4.61 -1.31
C VAL A 68 11.59 -5.46 -2.17
N THR A 69 10.30 -5.09 -2.26
CA THR A 69 9.30 -5.69 -3.15
C THR A 69 8.25 -4.65 -3.52
N LYS A 70 7.57 -4.84 -4.66
CA LYS A 70 6.49 -3.94 -5.11
C LYS A 70 5.13 -4.27 -4.49
N THR A 71 4.89 -5.53 -4.13
CA THR A 71 3.55 -6.08 -3.78
C THR A 71 2.50 -5.81 -4.87
N PHE A 72 1.27 -6.27 -4.67
CA PHE A 72 0.19 -6.15 -5.63
C PHE A 72 -0.24 -4.70 -5.90
N HIS A 73 -0.10 -3.79 -4.92
CA HIS A 73 -0.46 -2.38 -5.11
C HIS A 73 0.61 -1.55 -5.84
N GLY A 74 1.82 -2.09 -6.05
CA GLY A 74 2.89 -1.45 -6.81
C GLY A 74 3.60 -0.27 -6.12
N ALA A 75 3.09 0.24 -5.00
CA ALA A 75 3.74 1.30 -4.22
C ALA A 75 5.05 0.83 -3.53
N GLY A 76 5.21 -0.48 -3.32
CA GLY A 76 6.41 -1.10 -2.77
C GLY A 76 6.63 -0.95 -1.27
N LEU A 77 7.32 -1.94 -0.68
CA LEU A 77 7.64 -2.02 0.74
C LEU A 77 9.07 -1.58 1.00
N VAL A 78 9.25 -0.87 2.12
CA VAL A 78 10.57 -0.55 2.68
C VAL A 78 10.60 -1.11 4.09
N VAL A 79 11.57 -1.99 4.35
CA VAL A 79 11.87 -2.54 5.68
C VAL A 79 13.35 -2.34 5.99
N PRO A 80 13.76 -2.33 7.27
CA PRO A 80 15.18 -2.37 7.61
C PRO A 80 15.80 -3.65 7.04
N VAL A 81 16.90 -3.52 6.31
CA VAL A 81 17.73 -4.64 5.85
C VAL A 81 19.15 -4.33 6.33
N ASP A 82 19.77 -5.27 7.05
CA ASP A 82 21.11 -5.10 7.58
C ASP A 82 22.19 -5.38 6.52
N LYS A 83 23.47 -5.32 6.93
CA LYS A 83 24.61 -5.55 6.03
C LYS A 83 24.77 -7.01 5.58
N ASN A 84 24.04 -7.94 6.19
CA ASN A 84 24.05 -9.37 5.88
C ASN A 84 22.77 -9.78 5.14
N ASP A 85 22.02 -8.80 4.61
CA ASP A 85 20.74 -8.95 3.93
C ASP A 85 19.61 -9.51 4.82
N VAL A 86 19.71 -9.36 6.15
CA VAL A 86 18.65 -9.75 7.10
C VAL A 86 17.64 -8.63 7.26
N GLY A 87 16.37 -8.96 7.06
CA GLY A 87 15.19 -8.11 7.19
C GLY A 87 14.09 -8.41 6.17
N TYR A 88 14.44 -9.04 5.04
CA TYR A 88 13.52 -9.41 3.98
C TYR A 88 14.03 -10.63 3.19
N ARG A 89 13.12 -11.55 2.90
CA ARG A 89 13.29 -12.61 1.89
C ARG A 89 12.03 -12.70 1.04
N GLU A 90 12.20 -13.14 -0.20
CA GLU A 90 11.11 -13.27 -1.18
C GLU A 90 10.14 -14.40 -0.81
N LEU A 91 8.88 -14.28 -1.25
CA LEU A 91 7.93 -15.38 -1.24
C LEU A 91 8.40 -16.51 -2.16
N PRO A 92 8.06 -17.78 -1.87
CA PRO A 92 8.37 -18.91 -2.75
C PRO A 92 7.58 -18.87 -4.06
N GLU A 93 6.60 -17.97 -4.17
CA GLU A 93 5.71 -17.81 -5.31
C GLU A 93 5.92 -16.45 -5.96
N THR A 94 5.87 -16.42 -7.30
CA THR A 94 5.83 -15.15 -8.02
C THR A 94 4.47 -14.46 -7.83
N ASP A 95 4.46 -13.14 -7.94
CA ASP A 95 3.26 -12.30 -8.05
C ASP A 95 2.13 -12.88 -8.92
N ALA A 96 2.49 -13.39 -10.11
CA ALA A 96 1.52 -13.94 -11.05
C ALA A 96 0.97 -15.29 -10.57
N SER A 97 1.80 -16.11 -9.93
CA SER A 97 1.41 -17.38 -9.34
C SER A 97 0.52 -17.17 -8.12
N LEU A 98 0.91 -16.27 -7.21
CA LEU A 98 0.11 -15.92 -6.03
C LEU A 98 -1.28 -15.39 -6.42
N ARG A 99 -1.38 -14.56 -7.47
CA ARG A 99 -2.69 -14.14 -8.01
C ARG A 99 -3.53 -15.32 -8.50
N ARG A 100 -2.93 -16.34 -9.14
CA ARG A 100 -3.65 -17.55 -9.57
C ARG A 100 -4.12 -18.38 -8.38
N ILE A 101 -3.27 -18.58 -7.37
CA ILE A 101 -3.62 -19.27 -6.12
C ILE A 101 -4.83 -18.58 -5.47
N CYS A 102 -4.77 -17.25 -5.33
CA CYS A 102 -5.87 -16.49 -4.75
C CYS A 102 -7.16 -16.63 -5.58
N LYS A 103 -7.06 -16.57 -6.91
CA LYS A 103 -8.20 -16.76 -7.81
C LYS A 103 -8.84 -18.14 -7.61
N THR A 104 -8.06 -19.21 -7.56
CA THR A 104 -8.56 -20.58 -7.31
C THR A 104 -9.29 -20.70 -5.97
N ILE A 105 -8.79 -20.06 -4.91
CA ILE A 105 -9.46 -20.05 -3.60
C ILE A 105 -10.81 -19.34 -3.66
N VAL A 106 -10.87 -18.18 -4.31
CA VAL A 106 -12.09 -17.36 -4.40
C VAL A 106 -13.16 -18.03 -5.27
N GLU A 107 -12.74 -18.69 -6.35
CA GLU A 107 -13.64 -19.33 -7.33
C GLU A 107 -14.01 -20.78 -6.98
N ALA A 108 -13.46 -21.36 -5.91
CA ALA A 108 -13.79 -22.73 -5.47
C ALA A 108 -15.31 -22.92 -5.25
N ALA A 109 -15.85 -24.06 -5.69
CA ALA A 109 -17.29 -24.30 -5.71
C ALA A 109 -17.92 -24.50 -4.32
N GLY A 110 -17.10 -24.81 -3.31
CA GLY A 110 -17.55 -25.00 -1.93
C GLY A 110 -16.40 -25.05 -0.94
N ASP A 111 -16.73 -25.08 0.35
CA ASP A 111 -15.76 -24.93 1.43
C ASP A 111 -14.71 -26.04 1.49
N ALA A 112 -15.09 -27.28 1.16
CA ALA A 112 -14.14 -28.39 1.12
C ALA A 112 -13.08 -28.22 0.01
N GLU A 113 -13.48 -27.72 -1.15
CA GLU A 113 -12.56 -27.42 -2.25
C GLU A 113 -11.70 -26.21 -1.92
N ARG A 114 -12.30 -25.17 -1.33
CA ARG A 114 -11.60 -23.96 -0.88
C ARG A 114 -10.54 -24.29 0.15
N LEU A 115 -10.85 -25.15 1.12
CA LEU A 115 -9.90 -25.59 2.14
C LEU A 115 -8.67 -26.27 1.52
N ARG A 116 -8.87 -27.10 0.50
CA ARG A 116 -7.75 -27.71 -0.26
C ARG A 116 -6.97 -26.65 -1.05
N ALA A 117 -7.67 -25.72 -1.68
CA ALA A 117 -7.05 -24.62 -2.42
C ALA A 117 -6.23 -23.67 -1.53
N PHE A 118 -6.50 -23.63 -0.21
CA PHE A 118 -5.73 -22.86 0.77
C PHE A 118 -4.36 -23.49 1.13
N ALA A 119 -4.10 -24.75 0.77
CA ALA A 119 -2.87 -25.44 1.17
C ALA A 119 -1.58 -24.66 0.81
N PRO A 120 -1.41 -24.06 -0.39
CA PRO A 120 -0.23 -23.26 -0.70
C PRO A 120 -0.08 -22.02 0.19
N VAL A 121 -1.20 -21.38 0.57
CA VAL A 121 -1.17 -20.23 1.49
C VAL A 121 -0.73 -20.65 2.88
N GLN A 122 -1.20 -21.80 3.37
CA GLN A 122 -0.77 -22.35 4.67
C GLN A 122 0.73 -22.70 4.68
N GLU A 123 1.24 -23.23 3.58
CA GLU A 123 2.66 -23.49 3.40
C GLU A 123 3.48 -22.18 3.44
N MET A 124 3.06 -21.15 2.69
CA MET A 124 3.69 -19.83 2.75
C MET A 124 3.63 -19.21 4.15
N MET A 125 2.53 -19.36 4.88
CA MET A 125 2.44 -18.90 6.27
C MET A 125 3.47 -19.60 7.18
N THR A 126 3.75 -20.87 6.93
CA THR A 126 4.77 -21.63 7.67
C THR A 126 6.16 -21.07 7.38
N TYR A 127 6.49 -20.81 6.10
CA TYR A 127 7.74 -20.15 5.74
C TYR A 127 7.87 -18.75 6.33
N VAL A 128 6.77 -17.99 6.42
CA VAL A 128 6.77 -16.70 7.11
C VAL A 128 7.12 -16.83 8.59
N GLN A 129 6.70 -17.90 9.29
CA GLN A 129 7.12 -18.09 10.68
C GLN A 129 8.63 -18.31 10.79
N PHE A 130 9.21 -19.16 9.92
CA PHE A 130 10.66 -19.33 9.88
C PHE A 130 11.39 -18.02 9.56
N ALA A 131 10.86 -17.23 8.61
CA ALA A 131 11.40 -15.92 8.29
C ALA A 131 11.34 -14.96 9.50
N ASN A 132 10.24 -14.96 10.26
CA ASN A 132 10.12 -14.14 11.47
C ASN A 132 11.13 -14.54 12.55
N ASP A 133 11.34 -15.83 12.78
CA ASP A 133 12.35 -16.32 13.73
C ASP A 133 13.77 -15.90 13.32
N GLU A 134 14.01 -15.79 12.02
CA GLU A 134 15.27 -15.35 11.40
C GLU A 134 15.32 -13.82 11.15
N CYS A 135 14.39 -13.05 11.73
CA CYS A 135 14.27 -11.59 11.62
C CYS A 135 13.94 -11.02 10.22
N ASP A 136 13.53 -11.85 9.27
CA ASP A 136 13.08 -11.47 7.93
C ASP A 136 11.58 -11.09 7.91
N TYR A 137 11.22 -10.13 8.75
CA TYR A 137 9.83 -9.69 8.96
C TYR A 137 9.15 -9.15 7.69
N GLY A 138 9.93 -8.72 6.69
CA GLY A 138 9.43 -8.23 5.42
C GLY A 138 8.62 -9.26 4.62
N MET A 139 8.92 -10.55 4.75
CA MET A 139 8.22 -11.63 4.02
C MET A 139 6.76 -11.73 4.45
N GLY A 140 6.51 -11.71 5.77
CA GLY A 140 5.16 -11.74 6.32
C GLY A 140 4.35 -10.47 5.98
N LEU A 141 5.03 -9.32 5.93
CA LEU A 141 4.43 -8.06 5.52
C LEU A 141 3.98 -8.11 4.04
N GLU A 142 4.82 -8.65 3.15
CA GLU A 142 4.49 -8.82 1.73
C GLU A 142 3.29 -9.74 1.53
N LEU A 143 3.33 -10.98 2.06
CA LEU A 143 2.23 -11.93 1.88
C LEU A 143 0.91 -11.37 2.42
N GLY A 144 0.94 -10.78 3.61
CA GLY A 144 -0.24 -10.15 4.20
C GLY A 144 -0.79 -9.02 3.33
N MET A 145 0.09 -8.19 2.76
CA MET A 145 -0.30 -7.05 1.93
C MET A 145 -0.90 -7.51 0.60
N ASP A 146 -0.32 -8.51 -0.04
CA ASP A 146 -0.83 -9.05 -1.31
C ASP A 146 -2.22 -9.67 -1.15
N LEU A 147 -2.44 -10.43 -0.07
CA LEU A 147 -3.74 -10.98 0.29
C LEU A 147 -4.76 -9.88 0.61
N PHE A 148 -4.34 -8.83 1.32
CA PHE A 148 -5.18 -7.65 1.58
C PHE A 148 -5.57 -6.92 0.29
N CYS A 149 -4.62 -6.71 -0.62
CA CYS A 149 -4.81 -6.07 -1.91
C CYS A 149 -5.67 -6.89 -2.88
N HIS A 150 -5.68 -8.22 -2.77
CA HIS A 150 -6.62 -9.05 -3.52
C HIS A 150 -8.07 -8.74 -3.13
N GLY A 151 -8.34 -8.34 -1.89
CA GLY A 151 -9.62 -7.78 -1.47
C GLY A 151 -10.75 -8.77 -1.20
N SER A 152 -10.47 -10.09 -1.20
CA SER A 152 -11.50 -11.09 -0.87
C SER A 152 -11.60 -11.33 0.63
N HIS A 153 -12.83 -11.43 1.14
CA HIS A 153 -13.10 -11.66 2.56
C HIS A 153 -12.54 -13.00 3.08
N TYR A 154 -12.35 -13.99 2.20
CA TYR A 154 -11.71 -15.26 2.56
C TYR A 154 -10.28 -15.10 3.09
N PHE A 155 -9.61 -13.99 2.77
CA PHE A 155 -8.25 -13.71 3.21
C PHE A 155 -8.16 -12.84 4.45
N HIS A 156 -9.26 -12.27 4.95
CA HIS A 156 -9.23 -11.34 6.09
C HIS A 156 -8.60 -11.96 7.33
N LYS A 157 -8.92 -13.23 7.62
CA LYS A 157 -8.35 -13.95 8.76
C LYS A 157 -6.83 -14.11 8.64
N VAL A 158 -6.34 -14.51 7.46
CA VAL A 158 -4.90 -14.72 7.23
C VAL A 158 -4.15 -13.39 7.22
N ALA A 159 -4.69 -12.37 6.53
CA ALA A 159 -4.13 -11.02 6.54
C ALA A 159 -4.08 -10.44 7.97
N GLY A 160 -5.11 -10.69 8.78
CA GLY A 160 -5.17 -10.29 10.19
C GLY A 160 -4.21 -11.05 11.12
N GLN A 161 -3.70 -12.21 10.70
CA GLN A 161 -2.62 -12.90 11.43
C GLN A 161 -1.23 -12.38 11.03
N LEU A 162 -1.05 -12.05 9.74
CA LEU A 162 0.24 -11.66 9.18
C LEU A 162 0.56 -10.18 9.41
N LEU A 163 -0.35 -9.28 9.03
CA LEU A 163 -0.07 -7.84 8.98
C LEU A 163 0.14 -7.22 10.37
N PRO A 164 -0.72 -7.45 11.39
CA PRO A 164 -0.49 -6.89 12.71
C PRO A 164 0.83 -7.39 13.32
N LEU A 165 1.12 -8.67 13.21
CA LEU A 165 2.37 -9.26 13.69
C LEU A 165 3.58 -8.64 13.00
N ALA A 166 3.60 -8.59 11.67
CA ALA A 166 4.70 -8.02 10.91
C ALA A 166 4.92 -6.53 11.25
N TYR A 167 3.85 -5.75 11.39
CA TYR A 167 3.95 -4.36 11.83
C TYR A 167 4.52 -4.22 13.24
N ASN A 168 4.09 -5.05 14.19
CA ASN A 168 4.61 -5.04 15.56
C ASN A 168 6.09 -5.45 15.63
N LEU A 169 6.51 -6.46 14.87
CA LEU A 169 7.91 -6.87 14.76
C LEU A 169 8.77 -5.74 14.16
N LEU A 170 8.25 -5.03 13.16
CA LEU A 170 8.87 -3.85 12.55
C LEU A 170 8.75 -2.55 13.39
N LYS A 171 8.16 -2.62 14.59
CA LYS A 171 7.92 -1.47 15.49
C LYS A 171 7.06 -0.36 14.85
N ARG A 172 6.02 -0.77 14.11
CA ARG A 172 5.03 0.07 13.42
C ARG A 172 3.63 -0.13 13.99
N ASN A 173 3.50 -0.11 15.32
CA ASN A 173 2.29 -0.53 16.04
C ASN A 173 1.01 0.18 15.58
N LEU A 174 1.07 1.48 15.24
CA LEU A 174 -0.07 2.21 14.70
C LEU A 174 -0.64 1.58 13.42
N PHE A 175 0.21 1.01 12.55
CA PHE A 175 -0.26 0.31 11.35
C PHE A 175 -0.89 -1.04 11.68
N ALA A 176 -0.49 -1.69 12.78
CA ALA A 176 -1.17 -2.88 13.30
C ALA A 176 -2.59 -2.53 13.76
N GLU A 177 -2.75 -1.45 14.53
CA GLU A 177 -4.08 -0.98 14.97
C GLU A 177 -4.98 -0.60 13.78
N ILE A 178 -4.43 0.12 12.79
CA ILE A 178 -5.18 0.51 11.59
C ILE A 178 -5.66 -0.71 10.80
N ILE A 179 -4.79 -1.70 10.58
CA ILE A 179 -5.17 -2.87 9.77
C ILE A 179 -6.14 -3.78 10.52
N GLU A 180 -6.02 -3.89 11.85
CA GLU A 180 -7.00 -4.62 12.67
C GLU A 180 -8.39 -3.98 12.60
N ALA A 181 -8.47 -2.66 12.81
CA ALA A 181 -9.73 -1.93 12.70
C ALA A 181 -10.33 -2.03 11.28
N HIS A 182 -9.51 -1.83 10.25
CA HIS A 182 -9.96 -1.89 8.86
C HIS A 182 -10.39 -3.30 8.43
N LEU A 183 -9.73 -4.37 8.89
CA LEU A 183 -10.18 -5.73 8.57
C LEU A 183 -11.45 -6.14 9.33
N ALA A 184 -11.68 -5.57 10.52
CA ALA A 184 -12.90 -5.77 11.31
C ALA A 184 -14.10 -5.06 10.67
N ASP A 185 -13.90 -3.88 10.10
CA ASP A 185 -14.93 -3.10 9.42
C ASP A 185 -14.45 -2.58 8.06
N ARG A 186 -14.42 -3.49 7.07
CA ARG A 186 -14.00 -3.19 5.70
C ARG A 186 -15.21 -2.82 4.84
N SER A 187 -15.77 -1.65 5.09
CA SER A 187 -16.91 -1.10 4.35
C SER A 187 -16.50 -0.60 2.95
N ARG A 188 -17.51 -0.30 2.12
CA ARG A 188 -17.37 0.50 0.89
C ARG A 188 -17.92 1.92 1.07
N GLU A 189 -18.63 2.14 2.17
CA GLU A 189 -19.18 3.41 2.62
C GLU A 189 -18.40 3.81 3.87
N ASP A 190 -17.33 4.58 3.65
CA ASP A 190 -16.30 4.85 4.67
C ASP A 190 -16.35 6.30 5.16
N VAL A 191 -17.54 6.90 5.17
CA VAL A 191 -17.77 8.27 5.68
C VAL A 191 -18.38 8.18 7.07
N ASP A 192 -17.52 8.23 8.09
CA ASP A 192 -17.92 8.16 9.51
C ASP A 192 -18.89 9.28 9.95
N GLN A 193 -19.05 10.33 9.14
CA GLN A 193 -19.91 11.50 9.46
C GLN A 193 -21.42 11.20 9.43
N LEU A 194 -21.83 10.00 9.04
CA LEU A 194 -23.24 9.58 9.00
C LEU A 194 -23.66 8.69 10.18
N ALA A 195 -22.73 8.33 11.07
CA ALA A 195 -22.96 7.42 12.20
C ALA A 195 -23.13 8.13 13.56
N ALA A 196 -23.33 9.46 13.57
CA ALA A 196 -23.53 10.28 14.77
C ALA A 196 -25.02 10.45 15.15
#